data_AF-A0A813D5C6-F1
#
_entry.id   AF-A0A813D5C6-F1
#
_cell.length_a   1.000
_cell.length_b   1.000
_cell.length_c   1.000
_cell.angle_alpha   90.00
_cell.angle_beta   90.00
_cell.angle_gamma   90.00
#
_symmetry.space_group_name_H-M   'P 1'
#
loop_
_entity.id
_entity.type
_entity.pdbx_description
1 polymer ?
#
loop_
_entity_poly.entity_id
_entity_poly.type
_entity_poly.pdbx_seq_one_letter_code
_entity_poly.pdbx_strand_id
1 'polypeptide(L)'
;MPICPDGSLGPCVPRSAADIWSNWVRMAQVDEFDLGTRYLASVHLITTTVMAVGYGDLFPANTLERLFCIVVQLVGAVCFGFILSCITAVLETSNPREVEHKKRMAEIKDWLHGRDLPASLRHRVWAHFIYLTSQRSAFKEENSMLLSLPSHVRNQLVERSHEQYVKAMQ
;
A
#
# COMPACT_ATOMS: atom_id res chain seq x y z
N MET A 1 17.81 -22.19 52.47
CA MET A 1 17.79 -23.08 51.28
C MET A 1 17.45 -22.20 50.09
N PRO A 2 18.15 -22.31 48.95
CA PRO A 2 17.81 -21.52 47.77
C PRO A 2 16.40 -21.90 47.30
N ILE A 3 15.58 -20.89 47.03
CA ILE A 3 14.22 -21.03 46.48
C ILE A 3 14.40 -21.22 44.98
N CYS A 4 13.83 -22.27 44.41
CA CYS A 4 13.90 -22.51 42.98
C CYS A 4 13.04 -21.47 42.22
N PRO A 5 13.36 -21.13 40.96
CA PRO A 5 12.61 -20.13 40.17
C PRO A 5 11.12 -20.45 39.99
N ASP A 6 10.75 -21.71 40.16
CA ASP A 6 9.37 -22.22 40.12
C ASP A 6 8.62 -22.08 41.47
N GLY A 7 9.26 -21.52 42.50
CA GLY A 7 8.71 -21.34 43.84
C GLY A 7 8.63 -22.62 44.68
N SER A 8 9.21 -23.73 44.21
CA SER A 8 9.21 -24.98 44.96
C SER A 8 10.22 -24.97 46.12
N LEU A 9 9.79 -25.49 47.28
CA LEU A 9 10.64 -25.68 48.46
C LEU A 9 11.27 -27.09 48.38
N GLY A 10 12.48 -27.17 47.82
CA GLY A 10 13.24 -28.42 47.70
C GLY A 10 14.57 -28.22 46.96
N PRO A 11 15.42 -29.26 46.84
CA PRO A 11 16.56 -29.20 45.94
C PRO A 11 16.07 -29.06 44.50
N CYS A 12 16.56 -28.07 43.75
CA CYS A 12 16.11 -27.84 42.38
C CYS A 12 16.42 -29.06 41.52
N VAL A 13 15.38 -29.84 41.20
CA VAL A 13 15.48 -30.99 40.33
C VAL A 13 15.53 -30.47 38.89
N PRO A 14 16.51 -30.87 38.07
CA PRO A 14 16.53 -30.48 36.67
C PRO A 14 15.24 -30.95 35.98
N ARG A 15 14.62 -30.05 35.19
CA ARG A 15 13.38 -30.37 34.46
C ARG A 15 13.58 -31.60 33.57
N SER A 16 12.61 -32.49 33.57
CA SER A 16 12.64 -33.66 32.69
C SER A 16 12.54 -33.23 31.22
N ALA A 17 13.11 -34.00 30.30
CA ALA A 17 13.04 -33.68 28.87
C ALA A 17 11.58 -33.54 28.38
N ALA A 18 10.67 -34.42 28.81
CA ALA A 18 9.25 -34.35 28.46
C ALA A 18 8.58 -33.05 28.91
N ASP A 19 9.05 -32.48 30.03
CA ASP A 19 8.52 -31.23 30.57
C ASP A 19 9.01 -30.00 29.80
N ILE A 20 10.27 -30.01 29.38
CA ILE A 20 10.87 -28.95 28.56
C ILE A 20 10.14 -28.85 27.21
N TRP A 21 9.86 -29.99 26.57
CA TRP A 21 9.17 -30.04 25.28
C TRP A 21 7.64 -29.93 25.38
N SER A 22 7.08 -29.61 26.55
CA SER A 22 5.63 -29.55 26.75
C SER A 22 4.96 -28.31 26.16
N ASN A 23 5.70 -27.21 25.95
CA ASN A 23 5.24 -26.00 25.26
C ASN A 23 6.43 -25.08 24.98
N TRP A 24 6.24 -24.10 24.10
CA TRP A 24 7.28 -23.14 23.74
C TRP A 24 7.78 -22.30 24.94
N VAL A 25 6.92 -22.02 25.93
CA VAL A 25 7.25 -21.17 27.09
C VAL A 25 8.30 -21.86 27.98
N ARG A 26 8.08 -23.14 28.30
CA ARG A 26 9.02 -23.95 29.10
C ARG A 26 10.28 -24.28 28.34
N MET A 27 10.18 -24.50 27.03
CA MET A 27 11.34 -24.73 26.16
C MET A 27 12.26 -23.51 26.10
N ALA A 28 11.69 -22.30 26.01
CA ALA A 28 12.43 -21.04 25.99
C ALA A 28 12.74 -20.48 27.39
N GLN A 29 12.40 -21.22 28.46
CA GLN A 29 12.54 -20.80 29.87
C GLN A 29 11.90 -19.44 30.18
N VAL A 30 10.88 -19.05 29.42
CA VAL A 30 10.16 -17.78 29.57
C VAL A 30 9.32 -17.77 30.86
N ASP A 31 9.00 -18.95 31.38
CA ASP A 31 8.21 -19.15 32.59
C ASP A 31 8.94 -18.77 33.89
N GLU A 32 10.23 -18.49 33.85
CA GLU A 32 11.01 -18.03 35.02
C GLU A 32 11.04 -16.50 35.16
N PHE A 33 10.63 -15.77 34.11
CA PHE A 33 10.65 -14.32 34.10
C PHE A 33 9.36 -13.70 34.66
N ASP A 34 9.39 -12.40 34.92
CA ASP A 34 8.21 -11.61 35.33
C ASP A 34 7.11 -11.61 34.25
N LEU A 35 5.88 -11.33 34.67
CA LEU A 35 4.70 -11.29 33.79
C LEU A 35 4.91 -10.34 32.60
N GLY A 36 5.54 -9.17 32.80
CA GLY A 36 5.79 -8.21 31.73
C GLY A 36 6.68 -8.79 30.62
N THR A 37 7.75 -9.50 31.01
CA THR A 37 8.66 -10.16 30.07
C THR A 37 7.98 -11.28 29.30
N ARG A 38 7.09 -12.06 29.95
CA ARG A 38 6.31 -13.12 29.28
C ARG A 38 5.39 -12.56 28.21
N TYR A 39 4.75 -11.43 28.49
CA TYR A 39 3.90 -10.75 27.51
C TYR A 39 4.72 -10.23 26.32
N LEU A 40 5.86 -9.59 26.58
CA LEU A 40 6.76 -9.12 25.53
C LEU A 40 7.28 -10.26 24.66
N ALA A 41 7.66 -11.40 25.25
CA ALA A 41 8.06 -12.59 24.50
C ALA A 41 6.92 -13.14 23.61
N SER A 42 5.69 -13.12 24.12
CA SER A 42 4.50 -13.54 23.36
C SER A 42 4.21 -12.61 22.19
N VAL A 43 4.27 -11.29 22.41
CA VAL A 43 4.10 -10.29 21.35
C VAL A 43 5.22 -10.39 20.31
N HIS A 44 6.46 -10.63 20.75
CA HIS A 44 7.60 -10.85 19.87
C HIS A 44 7.40 -12.09 18.98
N LEU A 45 6.98 -13.22 19.55
CA LEU A 45 6.65 -14.43 18.80
C LEU A 45 5.58 -14.16 17.72
N ILE A 46 4.47 -13.50 18.09
CA ILE A 46 3.41 -13.18 17.14
C ILE A 46 3.89 -12.20 16.08
N THR A 47 4.62 -11.16 16.46
CA THR A 47 5.09 -10.12 15.54
C THR A 47 6.07 -10.68 14.52
N THR A 48 7.07 -11.45 14.97
CA THR A 48 8.06 -12.08 14.08
C THR A 48 7.43 -13.10 13.14
N THR A 49 6.38 -13.79 13.58
CA THR A 49 5.62 -14.75 12.77
C THR A 49 4.75 -14.03 11.72
N VAL A 50 3.98 -13.01 12.12
CA VAL A 50 3.09 -12.26 11.23
C VAL A 50 3.88 -11.43 10.21
N MET A 51 5.00 -10.84 10.62
CA MET A 51 5.90 -10.08 9.74
C MET A 51 6.82 -10.99 8.90
N ALA A 52 6.72 -12.32 9.03
CA ALA A 52 7.54 -13.31 8.34
C ALA A 52 9.07 -13.08 8.51
N VAL A 53 9.49 -12.51 9.65
CA VAL A 53 10.92 -12.32 9.98
C VAL A 53 11.53 -13.65 10.43
N GLY A 54 10.85 -14.35 11.34
CA GLY A 54 11.20 -15.71 11.76
C GLY A 54 12.64 -15.89 12.23
N TYR A 55 13.09 -15.14 13.25
CA TYR A 55 14.46 -15.29 13.81
C TYR A 55 14.77 -16.72 14.30
N GLY A 56 13.75 -17.50 14.66
CA GLY A 56 13.89 -18.88 15.12
C GLY A 56 14.33 -19.01 16.58
N ASP A 57 14.32 -17.90 17.32
CA ASP A 57 14.56 -17.83 18.76
C ASP A 57 13.38 -18.40 19.58
N LEU A 58 12.15 -18.19 19.10
CA LEU A 58 10.94 -18.78 19.66
C LEU A 58 10.25 -19.62 18.59
N PHE A 59 9.99 -20.90 18.88
CA PHE A 59 9.37 -21.83 17.94
C PHE A 59 8.44 -22.82 18.67
N PRO A 60 7.43 -23.37 17.96
CA PRO A 60 6.48 -24.29 18.56
C PRO A 60 7.12 -25.64 18.90
N ALA A 61 6.96 -26.08 20.15
CA ALA A 61 7.44 -27.37 20.62
C ALA A 61 6.52 -28.50 20.13
N ASN A 62 5.20 -28.28 20.20
CA ASN A 62 4.18 -29.31 19.94
C ASN A 62 3.48 -29.17 18.59
N THR A 63 2.87 -30.27 18.14
CA THR A 63 2.02 -30.28 16.93
C THR A 63 0.85 -29.29 16.99
N LEU A 64 0.23 -29.11 18.16
CA LEU A 64 -0.86 -28.13 18.33
C LEU A 64 -0.37 -26.69 18.20
N GLU A 65 0.79 -26.36 18.79
CA GLU A 65 1.39 -25.05 18.66
C GLU A 65 1.84 -24.78 17.20
N ARG A 66 2.35 -25.81 16.50
CA ARG A 66 2.67 -25.72 15.07
C ARG A 66 1.44 -25.39 14.24
N LEU A 67 0.31 -26.06 14.50
CA LEU A 67 -0.94 -25.77 13.80
C LEU A 67 -1.42 -24.34 14.07
N PHE A 68 -1.32 -23.88 15.32
CA PHE A 68 -1.62 -22.49 15.68
C PHE A 68 -0.73 -21.50 14.91
N CYS A 69 0.58 -21.71 14.88
CA CYS A 69 1.52 -20.88 14.11
C CYS A 69 1.16 -20.84 12.62
N ILE A 70 0.80 -21.97 12.01
CA ILE A 70 0.37 -22.03 10.61
C ILE A 70 -0.87 -21.16 10.38
N VAL A 71 -1.87 -21.25 11.24
CA VAL A 71 -3.09 -20.42 11.13
C VAL A 71 -2.74 -18.93 11.27
N VAL A 72 -1.90 -18.56 12.24
CA VAL A 72 -1.45 -17.17 12.43
C VAL A 72 -0.69 -16.65 11.21
N GLN A 73 0.17 -17.48 10.61
CA GLN A 73 0.90 -17.13 9.38
C GLN A 73 -0.06 -16.88 8.20
N LEU A 74 -1.07 -17.74 8.02
CA LEU A 74 -2.08 -17.57 6.96
C LEU A 74 -2.87 -16.27 7.14
N VAL A 75 -3.31 -15.97 8.37
CA VAL A 75 -4.00 -14.71 8.69
C VAL A 75 -3.08 -13.52 8.43
N GLY A 76 -1.81 -13.59 8.86
CA GLY A 76 -0.82 -12.55 8.61
C GLY A 76 -0.62 -12.28 7.11
N ALA A 77 -0.51 -13.33 6.30
CA ALA A 77 -0.37 -13.22 4.85
C ALA A 77 -1.59 -12.55 4.18
N VAL A 78 -2.81 -12.92 4.61
CA VAL A 78 -4.05 -12.29 4.11
C VAL A 78 -4.10 -10.81 4.48
N CYS A 79 -3.78 -10.46 5.72
CA CYS A 79 -3.73 -9.07 6.18
C CYS A 79 -2.70 -8.25 5.39
N PHE A 80 -1.50 -8.79 5.19
CA PHE A 80 -0.46 -8.13 4.41
C PHE A 80 -0.89 -7.90 2.95
N GLY A 81 -1.50 -8.91 2.32
CA GLY A 81 -2.05 -8.78 0.97
C GLY A 81 -3.15 -7.72 0.88
N PHE A 82 -4.03 -7.65 1.88
CA PHE A 82 -5.07 -6.62 1.95
C PHE A 82 -4.48 -5.21 2.09
N ILE A 83 -3.50 -5.03 2.98
CA ILE A 83 -2.81 -3.74 3.15
C ILE A 83 -2.17 -3.29 1.83
N LEU A 84 -1.47 -4.21 1.14
CA LEU A 84 -0.87 -3.92 -0.16
C LEU A 84 -1.93 -3.54 -1.21
N SER A 85 -3.08 -4.22 -1.22
CA SER A 85 -4.20 -3.86 -2.10
C SER A 85 -4.74 -2.46 -1.81
N CYS A 86 -4.85 -2.06 -0.54
CA CYS A 86 -5.26 -0.70 -0.18
C CYS A 86 -4.23 0.34 -0.65
N ILE A 87 -2.94 0.07 -0.46
CA ILE A 87 -1.87 0.98 -0.92
C ILE A 87 -1.94 1.15 -2.44
N THR A 88 -2.06 0.06 -3.20
CA THR A 88 -2.20 0.12 -4.67
C THR A 88 -3.45 0.91 -5.07
N ALA A 89 -4.60 0.69 -4.41
CA ALA A 89 -5.82 1.45 -4.70
C ALA A 89 -5.66 2.96 -4.43
N VAL A 90 -4.96 3.33 -3.36
CA VAL A 90 -4.64 4.74 -3.08
C VAL A 90 -3.70 5.32 -4.14
N LEU A 91 -2.72 4.54 -4.60
CA LEU A 91 -1.81 4.97 -5.66
C LEU A 91 -2.52 5.12 -7.01
N GLU A 92 -3.44 4.21 -7.34
CA GLU A 92 -4.23 4.29 -8.58
C GLU A 92 -5.23 5.44 -8.56
N THR A 93 -5.83 5.72 -7.40
CA THR A 93 -6.71 6.88 -7.22
C THR A 93 -5.93 8.19 -7.12
N SER A 94 -4.62 8.14 -6.87
CA SER A 94 -3.74 9.31 -6.89
C SER A 94 -3.57 9.84 -8.33
N ASN A 95 -4.46 10.78 -8.67
CA ASN A 95 -4.52 11.55 -9.91
C ASN A 95 -4.23 10.75 -11.20
N PRO A 96 -5.04 9.73 -11.55
CA PRO A 96 -4.85 8.92 -12.77
C PRO A 96 -4.82 9.77 -14.05
N ARG A 97 -5.46 10.95 -14.02
CA ARG A 97 -5.42 11.94 -15.10
C ARG A 97 -4.03 12.52 -15.33
N GLU A 98 -3.30 12.79 -14.26
CA GLU A 98 -1.93 13.33 -14.34
C GLU A 98 -0.96 12.26 -14.86
N VAL A 99 -1.14 11.00 -14.46
CA VAL A 99 -0.35 9.87 -14.97
C VAL A 99 -0.57 9.69 -16.48
N GLU A 100 -1.82 9.65 -16.94
CA GLU A 100 -2.16 9.56 -18.37
C GLU A 100 -1.67 10.78 -19.16
N HIS A 101 -1.78 11.98 -18.59
CA HIS A 101 -1.26 13.21 -19.20
C HIS A 101 0.26 13.16 -19.38
N LYS A 102 1.00 12.78 -18.32
CA LYS A 102 2.47 12.61 -18.38
C LYS A 102 2.86 11.58 -19.41
N LYS A 103 2.14 10.46 -19.50
CA LYS A 103 2.37 9.41 -20.50
C LYS A 103 2.23 9.94 -21.93
N ARG A 104 1.14 10.63 -22.25
CA ARG A 104 0.93 11.24 -23.58
C ARG A 104 2.01 12.25 -23.95
N MET A 105 2.40 13.10 -23.00
CA MET A 105 3.46 14.07 -23.22
C MET A 105 4.82 13.38 -23.47
N ALA A 106 5.10 12.26 -22.81
CA ALA A 106 6.28 11.46 -23.08
C ALA A 106 6.26 10.85 -24.49
N GLU A 107 5.14 10.27 -24.92
CA GLU A 107 4.99 9.73 -26.29
C GLU A 107 5.22 10.79 -27.37
N ILE A 108 4.68 12.00 -27.18
CA ILE A 108 4.91 13.13 -28.09
C ILE A 108 6.39 13.53 -28.12
N LYS A 109 7.05 13.55 -26.96
CA LYS A 109 8.46 13.86 -26.83
C LYS A 109 9.31 12.85 -27.60
N ASP A 110 9.04 11.57 -27.41
CA ASP A 110 9.76 10.48 -28.08
C ASP A 110 9.54 10.52 -29.59
N TRP A 111 8.31 10.78 -30.03
CA TRP A 111 7.98 10.98 -31.45
C TRP A 111 8.73 12.16 -32.08
N LEU A 112 8.86 13.27 -31.35
CA LEU A 112 9.64 14.43 -31.78
C LEU A 112 11.15 14.18 -31.83
N HIS A 113 11.65 13.32 -30.95
CA HIS A 113 13.06 12.93 -30.93
C HIS A 113 13.42 11.93 -32.04
N GLY A 114 12.52 11.03 -32.40
CA GLY A 114 12.72 10.04 -33.46
C GLY A 114 12.67 10.58 -34.89
N ARG A 115 12.43 11.88 -35.09
CA ARG A 115 12.42 12.52 -36.41
C ARG A 115 13.55 13.55 -36.54
N ASP A 116 14.15 13.62 -37.73
CA ASP A 116 15.11 14.66 -38.11
C ASP A 116 14.41 16.01 -38.35
N LEU A 117 13.90 16.59 -37.26
CA LEU A 117 13.30 17.92 -37.24
C LEU A 117 14.34 18.95 -36.78
N PRO A 118 14.45 20.12 -37.44
CA PRO A 118 15.23 21.25 -36.94
C PRO A 118 14.83 21.62 -35.51
N ALA A 119 15.79 21.95 -34.66
CA ALA A 119 15.56 22.21 -33.23
C ALA A 119 14.50 23.30 -32.97
N SER A 120 14.47 24.34 -33.81
CA SER A 120 13.48 25.42 -33.74
C SER A 120 12.05 24.95 -34.00
N LEU A 121 11.84 24.06 -34.98
CA LEU A 121 10.53 23.49 -35.29
C LEU A 121 10.08 22.55 -34.19
N ARG A 122 10.98 21.71 -33.68
CA ARG A 122 10.72 20.79 -32.57
C ARG A 122 10.24 21.53 -31.32
N HIS A 123 10.92 22.63 -30.98
CA HIS A 123 10.56 23.46 -29.83
C HIS A 123 9.18 24.10 -30.00
N ARG A 124 8.87 24.64 -31.20
CA ARG A 124 7.55 25.20 -31.50
C ARG A 124 6.43 24.18 -31.39
N VAL A 125 6.64 22.97 -31.93
CA VAL A 125 5.65 21.88 -31.86
C VAL A 125 5.44 21.45 -30.41
N TRP A 126 6.52 21.25 -29.64
CA TRP A 126 6.45 20.91 -28.23
C TRP A 126 5.71 21.96 -27.39
N ALA A 127 6.06 23.25 -27.57
CA ALA A 127 5.41 24.35 -26.88
C ALA A 127 3.91 24.43 -27.21
N HIS A 128 3.53 24.14 -28.46
CA HIS A 128 2.13 24.08 -28.86
C HIS A 128 1.37 22.92 -28.16
N PHE A 129 1.96 21.73 -28.08
CA PHE A 129 1.35 20.61 -27.35
C PHE A 129 1.24 20.87 -25.84
N ILE A 130 2.24 21.50 -25.22
CA ILE A 130 2.14 21.95 -23.81
C ILE A 130 0.96 22.93 -23.65
N TYR A 131 0.87 23.93 -24.53
CA TYR A 131 -0.20 24.92 -24.49
C TYR A 131 -1.59 24.30 -24.67
N LEU A 132 -1.76 23.44 -25.68
CA LEU A 132 -3.03 22.73 -25.92
C LEU A 132 -3.44 21.89 -24.73
N THR A 133 -2.48 21.26 -24.05
CA THR A 133 -2.79 20.40 -22.91
C THR A 133 -3.02 21.18 -21.61
N SER A 134 -2.44 22.39 -21.49
CA SER A 134 -2.74 23.35 -20.42
C SER A 134 -4.12 24.00 -20.58
N GLN A 135 -4.55 24.27 -21.83
CA GLN A 135 -5.86 24.89 -22.10
C GLN A 135 -7.02 23.90 -22.22
N ARG A 136 -6.77 22.63 -22.59
CA ARG A 136 -7.84 21.62 -22.57
C ARG A 136 -8.33 21.46 -21.14
N SER A 137 -9.61 21.75 -20.94
CA SER A 137 -10.33 21.49 -19.69
C SER A 137 -10.06 20.06 -19.19
N ALA A 138 -10.09 19.86 -17.88
CA ALA A 138 -9.81 18.57 -17.21
C ALA A 138 -10.74 17.41 -17.66
N PHE A 139 -11.68 17.68 -18.57
CA PHE A 139 -12.60 16.73 -19.17
C PHE A 139 -12.14 16.37 -20.60
N LYS A 140 -11.56 15.17 -20.73
CA LYS A 140 -11.23 14.50 -22.00
C LYS A 140 -12.45 14.31 -22.91
N GLU A 141 -13.63 14.50 -22.35
CA GLU A 141 -14.94 14.08 -22.84
C GLU A 141 -15.96 15.23 -22.77
N GLU A 142 -15.50 16.48 -22.86
CA GLU A 142 -16.35 17.67 -22.85
C GLU A 142 -17.55 17.54 -23.80
N ASN A 143 -17.35 17.06 -25.02
CA ASN A 143 -18.44 16.80 -25.96
C ASN A 143 -19.45 15.75 -25.46
N SER A 144 -18.98 14.67 -24.83
CA SER A 144 -19.89 13.63 -24.30
C SER A 144 -20.66 14.10 -23.07
N MET A 145 -20.03 14.93 -22.22
CA MET A 145 -20.70 15.61 -21.11
C MET A 145 -21.73 16.60 -21.65
N LEU A 146 -21.37 17.46 -22.61
CA LEU A 146 -22.32 18.38 -23.25
C LEU A 146 -23.49 17.65 -23.91
N LEU A 147 -23.28 16.45 -24.44
CA LEU A 147 -24.33 15.61 -25.02
C LEU A 147 -25.21 14.91 -23.97
N SER A 148 -24.71 14.65 -22.76
CA SER A 148 -25.50 14.09 -21.66
C SER A 148 -26.38 15.15 -20.96
N LEU A 149 -26.10 16.44 -21.16
CA LEU A 149 -26.96 17.53 -20.69
C LEU A 149 -28.26 17.62 -21.52
N PRO A 150 -29.41 17.89 -20.86
CA PRO A 150 -30.64 18.27 -21.55
C PRO A 150 -30.43 19.49 -22.45
N SER A 151 -31.13 19.53 -23.59
CA SER A 151 -30.96 20.53 -24.64
C SER A 151 -31.06 21.98 -24.14
N HIS A 152 -31.97 22.26 -23.20
CA HIS A 152 -32.13 23.62 -22.66
C HIS A 152 -30.91 24.09 -21.85
N VAL A 153 -30.27 23.20 -21.08
CA VAL A 153 -29.08 23.55 -20.26
C VAL A 153 -27.86 23.71 -21.15
N ARG A 154 -27.70 22.82 -22.15
CA ARG A 154 -26.61 22.94 -23.14
C ARG A 154 -26.70 24.27 -23.90
N ASN A 155 -27.88 24.65 -24.37
CA ASN A 155 -28.07 25.89 -25.11
C ASN A 155 -27.73 27.12 -24.25
N GLN A 156 -28.16 27.15 -22.99
CA GLN A 156 -27.79 28.22 -22.06
C GLN A 156 -26.28 28.29 -21.80
N LEU A 157 -25.61 27.14 -21.67
CA LEU A 157 -24.17 27.08 -21.45
C LEU A 157 -23.39 27.63 -22.65
N VAL A 158 -23.79 27.25 -23.87
CA VAL A 158 -23.18 27.73 -25.13
C VAL A 158 -23.43 29.22 -25.32
N GLU A 159 -24.64 29.70 -25.05
CA GLU A 159 -24.97 31.13 -25.14
C GLU A 159 -24.08 31.96 -24.21
N ARG A 160 -23.92 31.53 -22.95
CA ARG A 160 -23.04 32.21 -22.00
C ARG A 160 -21.55 32.09 -22.32
N SER A 161 -21.08 30.97 -22.87
CA SER A 161 -19.66 30.81 -23.21
C SER A 161 -19.24 31.75 -24.36
N HIS A 162 -20.15 32.02 -25.30
CA HIS A 162 -19.89 32.91 -26.43
C HIS A 162 -20.24 34.38 -26.16
N GLU A 163 -20.98 34.69 -25.10
CA GLU A 163 -21.43 36.06 -24.77
C GLU A 163 -20.27 37.06 -24.66
N GLN A 164 -19.13 36.67 -24.09
CA GLN A 164 -17.94 37.53 -23.98
C GLN A 164 -17.33 37.88 -25.35
N TYR A 165 -17.36 36.95 -26.30
CA TYR A 165 -16.83 37.16 -27.65
C TYR A 165 -17.77 38.02 -28.48
N VAL A 166 -19.09 37.84 -28.33
CA VAL A 166 -20.10 38.64 -29.02
C VAL A 166 -20.08 40.09 -28.55
N LYS A 167 -19.96 40.32 -27.23
CA LYS A 167 -19.83 41.69 -26.68
C LYS A 167 -18.52 42.38 -27.05
N ALA A 168 -17.46 41.63 -27.30
CA ALA A 168 -16.17 42.20 -27.73
C ALA A 168 -16.14 42.61 -29.21
N MET A 169 -17.15 42.21 -30.01
CA MET A 169 -17.26 42.59 -31.42
C MET A 169 -18.23 43.77 -31.68
N GLN A 170 -18.97 44.22 -30.67
CA GLN A 170 -19.84 45.42 -30.74
C GLN A 170 -19.14 46.62 -30.13
#